data_AF-A0A959KXG3-F1
#
_entry.id   AF-A0A959KXG3-F1
#
_cell.length_a   1.000
_cell.length_b   1.000
_cell.length_c   1.000
_cell.angle_alpha   90.00
_cell.angle_beta   90.00
_cell.angle_gamma   90.00
#
_symmetry.space_group_name_H-M   'P 1'
#
loop_
_entity.id
_entity.type
_entity.pdbx_description
1 polymer ?
#
loop_
_entity_poly.entity_id
_entity_poly.type
_entity_poly.pdbx_seq_one_letter_code
_entity_poly.pdbx_strand_id
1 'polypeptide(L)'
;MYQKLLLNLICASFFLPALGQESQMPRLSPPKHGETYVIAHRGAHKDAPENSLPAYQKAIDLGCDFIEIDVRSTNDSELVSIHNADIDR
;
A
#
# COMPACT_ATOMS: atom_id res chain seq x y z
N MET A 1 20.75 25.88 -42.77
CA MET A 1 20.27 24.48 -42.92
C MET A 1 20.80 23.57 -41.81
N TYR A 2 22.09 23.61 -41.48
CA TYR A 2 22.71 22.80 -40.40
C TYR A 2 22.23 23.12 -38.97
N GLN A 3 21.92 24.39 -38.66
CA GLN A 3 21.49 24.80 -37.31
C GLN A 3 20.10 24.25 -36.92
N LYS A 4 19.22 24.01 -37.90
CA LYS A 4 17.91 23.37 -37.68
C LYS A 4 18.03 21.85 -37.51
N LEU A 5 19.07 21.23 -38.10
CA LEU A 5 19.33 19.79 -37.97
C LEU A 5 19.95 19.47 -36.59
N LEU A 6 20.86 20.31 -36.09
CA LEU A 6 21.45 20.20 -34.75
C LEU A 6 20.42 20.40 -33.62
N LEU A 7 19.47 21.33 -33.79
CA LEU A 7 18.42 21.58 -32.79
C LEU A 7 17.45 20.40 -32.63
N ASN A 8 17.11 19.71 -33.72
CA ASN A 8 16.26 18.52 -33.68
C ASN A 8 16.96 17.30 -33.05
N LEU A 9 18.29 17.17 -33.18
CA LEU A 9 19.06 16.12 -32.50
C LEU A 9 19.15 16.33 -30.98
N ILE A 10 19.19 17.58 -30.51
CA ILE A 10 19.25 17.90 -29.08
C ILE A 10 17.88 17.63 -28.41
N CYS A 11 16.76 17.87 -29.10
CA CYS A 11 15.44 17.54 -28.55
C CYS A 11 15.17 16.04 -28.43
N ALA A 12 15.68 15.22 -29.37
CA ALA A 12 15.48 13.76 -29.34
C ALA A 12 16.24 13.07 -28.20
N SER A 13 17.32 13.67 -27.70
CA SER A 13 18.15 13.10 -26.62
C SER A 13 17.68 13.47 -25.22
N PHE A 14 16.86 14.52 -25.06
CA PHE A 14 16.22 14.88 -23.79
C PHE A 14 14.86 14.20 -23.56
N PHE A 15 14.25 13.60 -24.59
CA PHE A 15 12.94 12.94 -24.51
C PHE A 15 13.02 11.43 -24.24
N LEU A 16 14.19 10.90 -23.88
CA LEU A 16 14.50 9.46 -23.86
C LEU A 16 15.04 8.92 -22.53
N PRO A 17 14.48 9.35 -21.38
CA PRO A 17 14.19 8.34 -20.36
C PRO A 17 12.82 8.60 -19.70
N ALA A 18 11.73 8.42 -20.47
CA ALA A 18 10.41 8.13 -19.89
C ALA A 18 9.84 6.79 -20.38
N LEU A 19 10.58 6.06 -21.23
CA LEU A 19 10.28 4.69 -21.61
C LEU A 19 10.92 3.75 -20.58
N GLY A 20 10.12 3.35 -19.59
CA GLY A 20 10.41 2.13 -18.82
C GLY A 20 11.15 2.30 -17.51
N GLN A 21 10.75 3.24 -16.64
CA GLN A 21 10.79 2.89 -15.22
C GLN A 21 9.62 1.95 -14.95
N GLU A 22 9.87 0.66 -15.16
CA GLU A 22 9.02 -0.38 -14.59
C GLU A 22 9.05 -0.15 -13.08
N SER A 23 7.92 0.24 -12.49
CA SER A 23 7.83 0.39 -11.05
C SER A 23 8.09 -0.98 -10.46
N GLN A 24 9.27 -1.17 -9.88
CA GLN A 24 9.64 -2.41 -9.23
C GLN A 24 8.77 -2.52 -7.98
N MET A 25 7.59 -3.12 -8.15
CA MET A 25 6.67 -3.41 -7.04
C MET A 25 7.47 -4.16 -5.98
N PRO A 26 7.49 -3.68 -4.71
CA PRO A 26 8.22 -4.38 -3.67
C PRO A 26 7.67 -5.81 -3.58
N ARG A 27 8.57 -6.79 -3.77
CA ARG A 27 8.19 -8.20 -3.58
C ARG A 27 7.84 -8.38 -2.11
N LEU A 28 6.68 -9.01 -1.86
CA LEU A 28 6.29 -9.39 -0.51
C LEU A 28 7.34 -10.33 0.08
N SER A 29 7.60 -10.20 1.38
CA SER A 29 8.38 -11.19 2.11
C SER A 29 7.70 -12.57 2.01
N PRO A 30 8.43 -13.69 1.94
CA PRO A 30 7.83 -15.01 1.91
C PRO A 30 6.89 -15.24 3.12
N PRO A 31 5.83 -16.06 2.98
CA PRO A 31 4.93 -16.33 4.08
C PRO A 31 5.66 -17.02 5.26
N LYS A 32 5.34 -16.60 6.48
CA LYS A 32 5.90 -17.15 7.72
C LYS A 32 5.40 -18.56 8.03
N HIS A 33 4.25 -18.95 7.46
CA HIS A 33 3.51 -20.17 7.81
C HIS A 33 3.45 -21.21 6.67
N GLY A 34 4.49 -21.27 5.83
CA GLY A 34 4.59 -22.18 4.69
C GLY A 34 4.30 -21.46 3.37
N GLU A 35 3.48 -22.08 2.51
CA GLU A 35 3.20 -21.56 1.17
C GLU A 35 2.01 -20.58 1.11
N THR A 36 1.43 -20.22 2.26
CA THR A 36 0.21 -19.39 2.34
C THR A 36 0.39 -18.25 3.32
N TYR A 37 -0.01 -17.04 2.91
CA TYR A 37 -0.05 -15.87 3.79
C TYR A 37 -1.23 -15.93 4.74
N VAL A 38 -0.97 -15.60 6.00
CA VAL A 38 -1.99 -15.42 7.04
C VAL A 38 -2.22 -13.93 7.27
N ILE A 39 -3.43 -13.47 6.97
CA ILE A 39 -3.83 -12.06 7.06
C ILE A 39 -4.86 -11.91 8.17
N ALA A 40 -4.57 -11.08 9.17
CA ALA A 40 -5.52 -10.78 10.23
C ALA A 40 -6.55 -9.74 9.75
N HIS A 41 -7.75 -10.22 9.41
CA HIS A 41 -8.89 -9.38 9.00
C HIS A 41 -9.27 -8.42 10.14
N ARG A 42 -9.03 -7.11 9.95
CA ARG A 42 -9.22 -6.01 10.92
C ARG A 42 -8.40 -6.15 12.20
N GLY A 43 -7.23 -6.79 12.10
CA GLY A 43 -6.45 -7.23 13.26
C GLY A 43 -7.03 -8.47 13.94
N ALA A 44 -6.57 -8.79 15.14
CA ALA A 44 -7.10 -9.89 15.94
C ALA A 44 -8.45 -9.52 16.59
N HIS A 45 -9.46 -9.23 15.77
CA HIS A 45 -10.76 -8.67 16.19
C HIS A 45 -11.58 -9.57 17.13
N LYS A 46 -11.18 -10.84 17.29
CA LYS A 46 -11.77 -11.77 18.26
C LYS A 46 -11.22 -11.57 19.67
N ASP A 47 -10.01 -11.03 19.79
CA ASP A 47 -9.30 -10.82 21.06
C ASP A 47 -9.34 -9.37 21.53
N ALA A 48 -9.49 -8.41 20.62
CA ALA A 48 -9.56 -6.98 20.88
C ALA A 48 -10.48 -6.28 19.86
N PRO A 49 -10.94 -5.03 20.11
CA PRO A 49 -11.79 -4.32 19.16
C PRO A 49 -11.19 -4.25 17.75
N GLU A 50 -12.00 -4.49 16.72
CA GLU A 50 -11.56 -4.41 15.32
C GLU A 50 -10.95 -3.05 14.98
N ASN A 51 -10.05 -3.03 13.99
CA ASN A 51 -9.39 -1.80 13.50
C ASN A 51 -8.72 -0.94 14.61
N SER A 52 -8.23 -1.57 15.69
CA SER A 52 -7.62 -0.89 16.83
C SER A 52 -6.15 -1.28 17.05
N LEU A 53 -5.36 -0.38 17.65
CA LEU A 53 -3.95 -0.67 17.99
C LEU A 53 -3.79 -1.96 18.82
N PRO A 54 -4.64 -2.26 19.83
CA PRO A 54 -4.57 -3.54 20.54
C PRO A 54 -4.80 -4.77 19.64
N ALA A 55 -5.76 -4.72 18.71
CA ALA A 55 -6.00 -5.82 17.76
C ALA A 55 -4.84 -6.00 16.79
N TYR A 56 -4.19 -4.91 16.37
CA TYR A 56 -3.01 -4.94 15.53
C TYR A 56 -1.81 -5.53 16.27
N GLN A 57 -1.55 -5.07 17.49
CA GLN A 57 -0.48 -5.61 18.31
C GLN A 57 -0.67 -7.10 18.56
N LYS A 58 -1.90 -7.52 18.88
CA LYS A 58 -2.21 -8.93 19.06
C LYS A 58 -1.98 -9.77 17.80
N ALA A 59 -2.33 -9.25 16.61
CA ALA A 59 -2.04 -9.92 15.35
C ALA A 59 -0.52 -10.05 15.07
N ILE A 60 0.26 -9.03 15.45
CA ILE A 60 1.74 -9.08 15.39
C ILE A 60 2.25 -10.17 16.33
N ASP A 61 1.77 -10.21 17.58
CA ASP A 61 2.19 -11.19 18.59
C ASP A 61 1.83 -12.63 18.18
N LEU A 62 0.71 -12.81 17.48
CA LEU A 62 0.28 -14.10 16.91
C LEU A 62 1.10 -14.50 15.67
N GLY A 63 1.95 -13.62 15.16
CA GLY A 63 2.87 -13.92 14.07
C GLY A 63 2.28 -13.76 12.68
N CYS A 64 1.10 -13.15 12.51
CA CYS A 64 0.47 -12.96 11.20
C CYS A 64 1.43 -12.31 10.17
N ASP A 65 1.25 -12.65 8.90
CA ASP A 65 2.05 -12.10 7.81
C ASP A 65 1.67 -10.64 7.53
N PHE A 66 0.36 -10.38 7.53
CA PHE A 66 -0.21 -9.05 7.32
C PHE A 66 -1.39 -8.80 8.26
N ILE A 67 -1.70 -7.52 8.40
CA ILE A 67 -2.92 -7.03 9.04
C ILE A 67 -3.71 -6.32 7.96
N GLU A 68 -4.96 -6.72 7.77
CA GLU A 68 -5.89 -5.98 6.94
C GLU A 68 -6.55 -4.89 7.79
N ILE A 69 -6.74 -3.73 7.17
CA ILE A 69 -7.37 -2.56 7.77
C ILE A 69 -8.40 -2.01 6.80
N ASP A 70 -9.53 -1.55 7.34
CA ASP A 70 -10.51 -0.79 6.58
C ASP A 70 -10.17 0.69 6.64
N VAL A 71 -10.28 1.42 5.53
CA VAL A 71 -9.98 2.86 5.47
C VAL A 71 -11.18 3.64 4.95
N ARG A 72 -11.50 4.75 5.62
CA ARG A 72 -12.44 5.77 5.15
C ARG A 72 -11.88 7.17 5.30
N SER A 73 -12.47 8.13 4.61
CA SER A 73 -12.19 9.55 4.76
C SER A 73 -13.24 10.25 5.63
N THR A 74 -12.79 11.14 6.50
CA THR A 74 -13.66 12.09 7.22
C THR A 74 -14.06 13.27 6.33
N ASN A 75 -14.96 14.14 6.81
CA ASN A 75 -15.39 15.34 6.07
C ASN A 75 -14.26 16.37 5.86
N ASP A 76 -13.26 16.37 6.74
CA ASP A 76 -12.02 17.13 6.63
C ASP A 76 -10.91 16.40 5.88
N SER A 77 -11.24 15.30 5.18
CA SER A 77 -10.35 14.53 4.29
C SER A 77 -9.23 13.74 4.99
N GLU A 78 -9.35 13.52 6.29
CA GLU A 78 -8.44 12.67 7.06
C GLU A 78 -8.81 11.19 6.89
N LEU A 79 -7.80 10.31 6.84
CA LEU A 79 -8.02 8.87 6.74
C LEU A 79 -8.20 8.27 8.14
N VAL A 80 -9.25 7.49 8.31
CA VAL A 80 -9.58 6.79 9.55
C VAL A 80 -9.76 5.29 9.30
N SER A 81 -9.41 4.49 10.30
CA SER A 81 -9.53 3.04 10.22
C SER A 81 -10.87 2.57 10.76
N ILE A 82 -11.84 2.33 9.87
CA ILE A 82 -13.22 1.95 10.24
C ILE A 82 -13.91 1.21 9.09
N HIS A 83 -14.55 0.08 9.44
CA HIS A 83 -15.26 -0.75 8.46
C HIS A 83 -16.62 -0.18 8.04
N ASN A 84 -17.35 0.43 8.97
CA ASN A 84 -18.70 0.91 8.71
C ASN A 84 -18.70 2.34 8.20
N ALA A 85 -19.81 2.76 7.60
CA ALA A 85 -20.03 4.15 7.22
C ALA A 85 -20.46 5.02 8.43
N ASP A 86 -21.09 4.40 9.42
CA ASP A 86 -21.48 5.00 10.70
C ASP A 86 -20.60 4.50 11.86
N ILE A 87 -20.76 5.14 13.03
CA ILE A 87 -19.98 4.88 14.25
C ILE A 87 -20.80 4.18 15.34
N ASP A 88 -22.02 3.74 15.04
CA ASP A 88 -23.01 3.34 16.05
C ASP A 88 -22.93 1.84 16.41
N ARG A 89 -21.95 1.11 15.88
CA ARG A 89 -21.76 -0.33 16.05
C ARG A 89 -20.66 -0.68 17.03
#